data_AF-A0A945Z4D6-F1
#
_entry.id   AF-A0A945Z4D6-F1
#
_cell.length_a   1.000
_cell.length_b   1.000
_cell.length_c   1.000
_cell.angle_alpha   90.00
_cell.angle_beta   90.00
_cell.angle_gamma   90.00
#
_symmetry.space_group_name_H-M   'P 1'
#
loop_
_entity.id
_entity.type
_entity.pdbx_description
1 polymer ?
#
loop_
_entity_poly.entity_id
_entity_poly.type
_entity_poly.pdbx_seq_one_letter_code
_entity_poly.pdbx_strand_id
1 'polypeptide(L)'
;MAAINFVPIFYTVFLFIFCLTAIVTLGGILKWKAFNKIHDKYLKVLFTALLIELVGAVMLTYQSLPPIQGYEVTEYRWLNDYVDYEDAWISWLSDSQRQCLTHNNPSDGSEASVACKEITTELAAIRKSVKRTGKGDVLLVKDKSTGRYRGLVQYTFPDAGAPISMEVLDGKKTKEGLNLTFLQSIRIVDLQKGTAVRRSVTLKIEFTKESDSEAFKGFLFHSRAKTDSGKPLLIANSRLIRVSH
;
A
#
# COMPACT_ATOMS: atom_id res chain seq x y z
N MET A 1 -20.26 -5.43 -0.28
CA MET A 1 -21.22 -4.42 -0.78
C MET A 1 -21.10 -4.35 -2.29
N ALA A 2 -22.19 -4.60 -3.01
CA ALA A 2 -22.23 -4.34 -4.44
C ALA A 2 -21.96 -2.86 -4.67
N ALA A 3 -20.94 -2.53 -5.46
CA ALA A 3 -20.74 -1.18 -5.95
C ALA A 3 -21.95 -0.87 -6.84
N ILE A 4 -23.00 -0.33 -6.24
CA ILE A 4 -24.16 0.21 -6.95
C ILE A 4 -23.58 1.21 -7.96
N ASN A 5 -24.02 1.08 -9.19
CA ASN A 5 -23.67 1.83 -10.39
C ASN A 5 -23.87 3.36 -10.24
N PHE A 6 -23.24 4.00 -9.26
CA PHE A 6 -23.37 5.43 -8.96
C PHE A 6 -22.75 6.29 -10.05
N VAL A 7 -21.72 5.75 -10.71
CA VAL A 7 -20.93 6.42 -11.74
C VAL A 7 -21.74 6.66 -13.03
N PRO A 8 -22.39 5.65 -13.66
CA PRO A 8 -23.25 5.92 -14.80
C PRO A 8 -24.42 6.81 -14.42
N ILE A 9 -24.98 6.72 -13.19
CA ILE A 9 -26.06 7.60 -12.75
C ILE A 9 -25.60 9.07 -12.69
N PHE A 10 -24.44 9.37 -12.09
CA PHE A 10 -23.92 10.74 -12.04
C PHE A 10 -23.70 11.33 -13.45
N TYR A 11 -23.12 10.54 -14.36
CA TYR A 11 -22.88 10.99 -15.73
C TYR A 11 -24.17 11.12 -16.55
N THR A 12 -25.14 10.21 -16.39
CA THR A 12 -26.46 10.33 -17.01
C THR A 12 -27.20 11.57 -16.50
N VAL A 13 -27.12 11.85 -15.19
CA VAL A 13 -27.71 13.05 -14.59
C VAL A 13 -27.01 14.32 -15.10
N PHE A 14 -25.67 14.33 -15.19
CA PHE A 14 -24.93 15.45 -15.76
C PHE A 14 -25.30 15.69 -17.23
N LEU A 15 -25.32 14.64 -18.07
CA LEU A 15 -25.73 14.75 -19.47
C LEU A 15 -27.16 15.26 -19.61
N PHE A 16 -28.07 14.80 -18.76
CA PHE A 16 -29.46 15.26 -18.75
C PHE A 16 -29.55 16.75 -18.39
N ILE A 17 -28.89 17.18 -17.31
CA ILE A 17 -28.85 18.59 -16.89
C ILE A 17 -28.22 19.46 -17.98
N PHE A 18 -27.11 19.02 -18.57
CA PHE A 18 -26.40 19.73 -19.62
C PHE A 18 -27.22 19.87 -20.91
N CYS A 19 -27.90 18.81 -21.36
CA CYS A 19 -28.81 18.89 -22.50
C CYS A 19 -29.98 19.84 -22.22
N LEU A 20 -30.53 19.80 -21.01
CA LEU A 20 -31.66 20.64 -20.62
C LEU A 20 -31.26 22.13 -20.55
N THR A 21 -30.09 22.44 -19.98
CA THR A 21 -29.55 23.81 -19.98
C THR A 21 -29.18 24.28 -21.38
N ALA A 22 -28.60 23.42 -22.22
CA ALA A 22 -28.31 23.74 -23.62
C ALA A 22 -29.60 24.11 -24.37
N ILE A 23 -30.65 23.29 -24.29
CA ILE A 23 -31.96 23.54 -24.93
C ILE A 23 -32.58 24.85 -24.43
N VAL A 24 -32.57 25.11 -23.12
CA VAL A 24 -33.14 26.34 -22.54
C VAL A 24 -32.35 27.57 -22.99
N THR A 25 -31.02 27.50 -23.00
CA THR A 25 -30.14 28.60 -23.41
C THR A 25 -30.34 28.91 -24.90
N LEU A 26 -30.36 27.87 -25.72
CA LEU A 26 -30.64 27.93 -27.15
C LEU A 26 -32.04 28.52 -27.41
N GLY A 27 -33.08 28.03 -26.72
CA GLY A 27 -34.44 28.57 -26.81
C GLY A 27 -34.55 30.04 -26.38
N GLY A 28 -33.75 30.46 -25.40
CA GLY A 28 -33.65 31.86 -24.97
C GLY A 28 -33.01 32.77 -26.02
N ILE A 29 -31.96 32.29 -26.69
CA ILE A 29 -31.28 33.01 -27.77
C ILE A 29 -32.21 33.26 -28.96
N LEU A 30 -33.10 32.30 -29.30
CA LEU A 30 -34.10 32.47 -30.37
C LEU A 30 -35.09 33.61 -30.10
N LYS A 31 -35.36 33.93 -28.84
CA LYS A 31 -36.25 35.03 -28.44
C LYS A 31 -35.54 36.39 -28.41
N TRP A 32 -34.23 36.42 -28.68
CA TRP A 32 -33.43 37.63 -28.61
C TRP A 32 -33.55 38.44 -29.91
N LYS A 33 -33.83 39.74 -29.79
CA LYS A 33 -34.15 40.65 -30.92
C LYS A 33 -33.13 40.65 -32.06
N ALA A 34 -31.87 40.28 -31.79
CA ALA A 34 -30.82 40.18 -32.80
C ALA A 34 -31.08 39.09 -33.85
N PHE A 35 -31.83 38.04 -33.51
CA PHE A 35 -32.11 36.90 -34.39
C PHE A 35 -33.42 37.01 -35.17
N ASN A 36 -34.29 37.98 -34.82
CA ASN A 36 -35.60 38.19 -35.47
C ASN A 36 -35.52 38.57 -36.96
N LYS A 37 -34.34 38.95 -37.46
CA LYS A 37 -34.12 39.30 -38.88
C LYS A 37 -33.60 38.15 -39.73
N ILE A 38 -33.24 37.02 -39.10
CA ILE A 38 -32.71 35.86 -39.82
C ILE A 38 -33.87 34.96 -40.23
N HIS A 39 -33.86 34.52 -41.49
CA HIS A 39 -34.91 33.64 -42.00
C HIS A 39 -34.92 32.31 -41.23
N ASP A 40 -36.11 31.87 -40.82
CA ASP A 40 -36.34 30.73 -39.92
C ASP A 40 -35.64 29.43 -40.34
N LYS A 41 -35.45 29.22 -41.65
CA LYS A 41 -34.73 28.07 -42.21
C LYS A 41 -33.25 28.06 -41.82
N TYR A 42 -32.56 29.20 -41.90
CA TYR A 42 -31.14 29.29 -41.54
C TYR A 42 -30.93 29.18 -40.03
N LEU A 43 -31.88 29.72 -39.26
CA LEU A 43 -31.88 29.63 -37.80
C LEU A 43 -31.97 28.16 -37.33
N LYS A 44 -32.88 27.38 -37.94
CA LYS A 44 -33.01 25.94 -37.67
C LYS A 44 -31.76 25.15 -38.04
N VAL A 45 -31.14 25.46 -39.17
CA VAL A 45 -29.90 24.78 -39.62
C VAL A 45 -28.74 25.08 -38.66
N LEU A 46 -28.57 26.35 -38.27
CA LEU A 46 -27.53 26.78 -37.33
C LEU A 46 -27.68 26.08 -35.97
N PHE A 47 -28.90 26.03 -35.44
CA PHE A 47 -29.18 25.36 -34.18
C PHE A 47 -28.92 23.86 -34.23
N THR A 48 -29.37 23.20 -35.31
CA THR A 48 -29.17 21.77 -35.48
C THR A 48 -27.68 21.44 -35.57
N ALA A 49 -26.90 22.24 -36.32
CA ALA A 49 -25.45 22.08 -36.39
C ALA A 49 -24.78 22.24 -35.02
N LEU A 50 -25.14 23.29 -34.28
CA LEU A 50 -24.59 23.55 -32.95
C LEU A 50 -24.90 22.41 -31.96
N LEU A 51 -26.11 21.84 -32.04
CA LEU A 51 -26.55 20.75 -31.16
C LEU A 51 -25.79 19.46 -31.47
N ILE A 52 -25.54 19.17 -32.76
CA ILE A 52 -24.72 18.03 -33.19
C ILE A 52 -23.27 18.20 -32.73
N GLU A 53 -22.68 19.38 -32.91
CA GLU A 53 -21.30 19.68 -32.46
C GLU A 53 -21.17 19.55 -30.94
N LEU A 54 -22.15 20.07 -30.19
CA LEU A 54 -22.17 20.00 -28.73
C LEU A 54 -22.23 18.54 -28.25
N VAL A 55 -23.13 17.73 -28.82
CA VAL A 55 -23.23 16.29 -28.51
C VAL A 55 -21.95 15.55 -28.87
N GLY A 56 -21.37 15.85 -30.04
CA GLY A 56 -20.09 15.27 -30.48
C GLY A 56 -18.93 15.61 -29.54
N ALA A 57 -18.81 16.87 -29.12
CA ALA A 57 -17.77 17.33 -28.19
C ALA A 57 -17.89 16.65 -26.82
N VAL A 58 -19.11 16.51 -26.30
CA VAL A 58 -19.36 15.83 -25.03
C VAL A 58 -19.05 14.34 -25.12
N MET A 59 -19.43 13.67 -26.21
CA MET A 59 -19.10 12.26 -26.45
C MET A 59 -17.59 12.03 -26.58
N LEU A 60 -16.88 12.89 -27.30
CA LEU A 60 -15.41 12.82 -27.40
C LEU A 60 -14.74 13.05 -26.05
N THR A 61 -15.24 14.01 -25.27
CA THR A 61 -14.75 14.26 -23.91
C THR A 61 -14.99 13.01 -23.04
N TYR A 62 -16.18 12.40 -23.12
CA TYR A 62 -16.50 11.15 -22.42
C TYR A 62 -15.56 9.99 -22.77
N GLN A 63 -15.26 9.80 -24.06
CA GLN A 63 -14.31 8.77 -24.51
C GLN A 63 -12.88 9.06 -24.09
N SER A 64 -12.53 10.34 -23.91
CA SER A 64 -11.20 10.78 -23.49
C SER A 64 -11.00 10.77 -21.97
N LEU A 65 -12.08 10.66 -21.18
CA LEU A 65 -11.95 10.52 -19.73
C LEU A 65 -11.30 9.17 -19.42
N PRO A 66 -10.20 9.14 -18.65
CA PRO A 66 -9.64 7.88 -18.20
C PRO A 66 -10.72 7.11 -17.43
N PRO A 67 -10.85 5.78 -17.64
CA PRO A 67 -11.80 4.99 -16.87
C PRO A 67 -11.51 5.25 -15.39
N ILE A 68 -12.53 5.68 -14.63
CA ILE A 68 -12.41 5.86 -13.18
C ILE A 68 -12.01 4.49 -12.63
N GLN A 69 -10.71 4.32 -12.36
CA GLN A 69 -10.16 3.08 -11.85
C GLN A 69 -10.76 2.91 -10.46
N GLY A 70 -11.84 2.14 -10.37
CA GLY A 70 -12.46 1.88 -9.07
C GLY A 70 -11.44 1.14 -8.22
N TYR A 71 -10.88 1.78 -7.22
CA TYR A 71 -9.98 1.11 -6.28
C TYR A 71 -10.80 0.19 -5.38
N GLU A 72 -10.37 -1.06 -5.24
CA GLU A 72 -10.92 -1.95 -4.20
C GLU A 72 -9.99 -1.85 -3.00
N VAL A 73 -10.50 -1.30 -1.90
CA VAL A 73 -9.75 -1.15 -0.65
C VAL A 73 -10.12 -2.30 0.28
N THR A 74 -9.12 -2.97 0.84
CA THR A 74 -9.29 -4.05 1.82
C THR A 74 -8.37 -3.82 3.00
N GLU A 75 -8.90 -4.01 4.20
CA GLU A 75 -8.15 -3.88 5.45
C GLU A 75 -7.89 -5.26 6.07
N TYR A 76 -6.68 -5.43 6.59
CA TYR A 76 -6.25 -6.64 7.30
C TYR A 76 -5.57 -6.29 8.61
N ARG A 77 -5.82 -7.09 9.65
CA ARG A 77 -4.98 -7.16 10.83
C ARG A 77 -3.79 -8.07 10.53
N TRP A 78 -2.58 -7.56 10.64
CA TRP A 78 -1.34 -8.31 10.49
C TRP A 78 -0.73 -8.64 11.85
N LEU A 79 -0.54 -9.93 12.11
CA LEU A 79 0.07 -10.47 13.32
C LEU A 79 1.36 -11.18 12.94
N ASN A 80 2.42 -11.00 13.73
CA ASN A 80 3.63 -11.81 13.63
C ASN A 80 3.98 -12.37 15.00
N ASP A 81 3.93 -13.69 15.12
CA ASP A 81 4.38 -14.42 16.30
C ASP A 81 5.85 -14.76 16.14
N TYR A 82 6.71 -14.03 16.86
CA TYR A 82 8.16 -14.16 16.74
C TYR A 82 8.64 -15.46 17.35
N VAL A 83 9.36 -16.26 16.55
CA VAL A 83 9.96 -17.51 17.01
C VAL A 83 11.21 -17.25 17.83
N ASP A 84 11.73 -18.27 18.49
CA ASP A 84 13.03 -18.20 19.14
C ASP A 84 14.12 -18.47 18.07
N TYR A 85 14.81 -17.42 17.64
CA TYR A 85 15.84 -17.49 16.59
C TYR A 85 17.19 -16.89 17.01
N GLU A 86 17.37 -16.62 18.31
CA GLU A 86 18.60 -15.99 18.82
C GLU A 86 19.84 -16.81 18.46
N ASP A 87 19.86 -18.09 18.80
CA ASP A 87 21.03 -18.96 18.56
C ASP A 87 21.36 -19.08 17.07
N ALA A 88 20.33 -19.22 16.23
CA ALA A 88 20.49 -19.33 14.78
C ALA A 88 20.92 -18.00 14.13
N TRP A 89 20.59 -16.85 14.73
CA TRP A 89 21.13 -15.56 14.30
C TRP A 89 22.59 -15.40 14.73
N ILE A 90 22.94 -15.80 15.96
CA ILE A 90 24.33 -15.77 16.46
C ILE A 90 25.24 -16.71 15.64
N SER A 91 24.75 -17.88 15.22
CA SER A 91 25.54 -18.81 14.40
C SER A 91 25.87 -18.24 13.02
N TRP A 92 24.97 -17.42 12.46
CA TRP A 92 25.14 -16.74 11.18
C TRP A 92 26.20 -15.63 11.19
N LEU A 93 26.46 -15.02 12.35
CA LEU A 93 27.45 -13.95 12.48
C LEU A 93 28.87 -14.43 12.15
N SER A 94 29.68 -13.55 11.56
CA SER A 94 31.12 -13.81 11.39
C SER A 94 31.82 -13.87 12.75
N ASP A 95 33.01 -14.47 12.80
CA ASP A 95 33.80 -14.52 14.05
C ASP A 95 34.08 -13.12 14.63
N SER A 96 34.38 -12.14 13.76
CA SER A 96 34.56 -10.75 14.16
C SER A 96 33.29 -10.12 14.74
N GLN A 97 32.11 -10.43 14.18
CA GLN A 97 30.83 -9.96 14.71
C GLN A 97 30.47 -10.64 16.04
N ARG A 98 30.79 -11.93 16.19
CA ARG A 98 30.61 -12.66 17.45
C ARG A 98 31.48 -12.09 18.57
N GLN A 99 32.69 -11.60 18.26
CA GLN A 99 33.54 -10.93 19.25
C GLN A 99 32.90 -9.67 19.84
N CYS A 100 32.05 -8.97 19.07
CA CYS A 100 31.25 -7.85 19.59
C CYS A 100 30.27 -8.26 20.71
N LEU A 101 29.94 -9.54 20.83
CA LEU A 101 29.04 -10.07 21.87
C LEU A 101 29.78 -10.43 23.17
N THR A 102 31.10 -10.62 23.11
CA THR A 102 31.92 -11.10 24.25
C THR A 102 32.82 -10.02 24.84
N HIS A 103 33.24 -9.03 24.05
CA HIS A 103 34.12 -7.95 24.50
C HIS A 103 33.34 -6.65 24.74
N ASN A 104 33.50 -6.04 25.91
CA ASN A 104 33.02 -4.69 26.18
C ASN A 104 33.70 -3.72 25.20
N ASN A 105 32.89 -3.12 24.32
CA ASN A 105 33.15 -2.07 23.33
C ASN A 105 34.62 -1.72 23.01
N PRO A 106 35.08 -1.87 21.74
CA PRO A 106 36.27 -1.14 21.29
C PRO A 106 36.05 0.37 21.50
N SER A 107 37.15 1.10 21.73
CA SER A 107 37.17 2.53 22.09
C SER A 107 36.06 3.34 21.41
N ASP A 108 35.26 4.03 22.23
CA ASP A 108 34.07 4.80 21.83
C ASP A 108 34.41 5.72 20.62
N GLY A 109 33.66 5.56 19.52
CA GLY A 109 33.78 6.41 18.32
C GLY A 109 34.53 5.81 17.13
N SER A 110 35.14 4.63 17.24
CA SER A 110 35.72 3.91 16.08
C SER A 110 34.65 3.27 15.18
N GLU A 111 34.94 3.04 13.90
CA GLU A 111 34.02 2.32 12.97
C GLU A 111 33.69 0.90 13.48
N ALA A 112 34.66 0.23 14.10
CA ALA A 112 34.46 -1.05 14.78
C ALA A 112 33.47 -0.94 15.96
N SER A 113 33.49 0.18 16.70
CA SER A 113 32.55 0.47 17.79
C SER A 113 31.11 0.64 17.27
N VAL A 114 30.95 1.31 16.12
CA VAL A 114 29.63 1.46 15.47
C VAL A 114 29.09 0.11 15.00
N ALA A 115 29.90 -0.71 14.33
CA ALA A 115 29.49 -2.03 13.86
C ALA A 115 29.11 -2.96 15.03
N CYS A 116 29.89 -2.98 16.11
CA CYS A 116 29.53 -3.75 17.31
C CYS A 116 28.27 -3.23 18.01
N LYS A 117 28.02 -1.92 17.97
CA LYS A 117 26.79 -1.33 18.49
C LYS A 117 25.56 -1.76 17.69
N GLU A 118 25.67 -1.89 16.37
CA GLU A 118 24.57 -2.42 15.54
C GLU A 118 24.24 -3.87 15.94
N ILE A 119 25.27 -4.73 16.06
CA ILE A 119 25.12 -6.15 16.44
C ILE A 119 24.47 -6.28 17.83
N THR A 120 24.96 -5.57 18.83
CA THR A 120 24.41 -5.63 20.20
C THR A 120 23.00 -5.05 20.29
N THR A 121 22.70 -4.00 19.51
CA THR A 121 21.34 -3.43 19.40
C THR A 121 20.38 -4.41 18.76
N GLU A 122 20.81 -5.13 17.73
CA GLU A 122 19.99 -6.15 17.07
C GLU A 122 19.73 -7.33 18.01
N LEU A 123 20.74 -7.84 18.72
CA LEU A 123 20.56 -8.89 19.72
C LEU A 123 19.58 -8.47 20.83
N ALA A 124 19.68 -7.24 21.33
CA ALA A 124 18.75 -6.72 22.32
C ALA A 124 17.30 -6.64 21.78
N ALA A 125 17.14 -6.29 20.50
CA ALA A 125 15.85 -6.27 19.82
C ALA A 125 15.27 -7.69 19.64
N ILE A 126 16.11 -8.66 19.28
CA ILE A 126 15.75 -10.08 19.18
C ILE A 126 15.22 -10.55 20.54
N ARG A 127 16.01 -10.41 21.60
CA ARG A 127 15.63 -10.82 22.98
C ARG A 127 14.33 -10.19 23.48
N LYS A 128 14.06 -8.95 23.08
CA LYS A 128 12.80 -8.26 23.42
C LYS A 128 11.61 -8.73 22.59
N SER A 129 11.85 -9.30 21.40
CA SER A 129 10.81 -9.68 20.44
C SER A 129 10.44 -11.16 20.47
N VAL A 130 11.40 -12.05 20.73
CA VAL A 130 11.17 -13.50 20.73
C VAL A 130 10.04 -13.88 21.67
N LYS A 131 9.20 -14.83 21.23
CA LYS A 131 8.03 -15.34 21.98
C LYS A 131 6.97 -14.27 22.28
N ARG A 132 6.99 -13.15 21.56
CA ARG A 132 5.95 -12.11 21.60
C ARG A 132 5.30 -11.95 20.23
N THR A 133 4.13 -11.31 20.23
CA THR A 133 3.36 -11.04 19.01
C THR A 133 3.44 -9.56 18.68
N GLY A 134 3.96 -9.24 17.49
CA GLY A 134 3.83 -7.91 16.90
C GLY A 134 2.51 -7.79 16.14
N LYS A 135 1.94 -6.59 16.09
CA LYS A 135 0.59 -6.36 15.56
C LYS A 135 0.54 -5.09 14.75
N GLY A 136 -0.21 -5.11 13.66
CA GLY A 136 -0.45 -3.93 12.85
C GLY A 136 -1.68 -4.05 11.96
N ASP A 137 -2.00 -2.95 11.30
CA ASP A 137 -3.10 -2.84 10.35
C ASP A 137 -2.52 -2.57 8.95
N VAL A 138 -3.03 -3.30 7.96
CA VAL A 138 -2.60 -3.24 6.56
C VAL A 138 -3.79 -2.81 5.73
N LEU A 139 -3.66 -1.65 5.10
CA LEU A 139 -4.63 -1.13 4.13
C LEU A 139 -4.12 -1.43 2.73
N LEU A 140 -4.77 -2.36 2.02
CA LEU A 140 -4.45 -2.70 0.64
C LEU A 140 -5.42 -2.06 -0.33
N VAL A 141 -4.87 -1.48 -1.38
CA VAL A 141 -5.57 -0.90 -2.51
C VAL A 141 -5.24 -1.73 -3.74
N LYS A 142 -6.26 -2.36 -4.32
CA LYS A 142 -6.12 -3.13 -5.55
C LYS A 142 -6.31 -2.22 -6.76
N ASP A 143 -5.31 -2.20 -7.62
CA ASP A 143 -5.43 -1.68 -8.98
C ASP A 143 -6.22 -2.69 -9.83
N LYS A 144 -7.40 -2.30 -10.31
CA LYS A 144 -8.26 -3.17 -11.13
C LYS A 144 -7.69 -3.47 -12.51
N SER A 145 -6.82 -2.62 -13.04
CA SER A 145 -6.21 -2.80 -14.37
C SER A 145 -5.11 -3.86 -14.35
N THR A 146 -4.26 -3.83 -13.32
CA THR A 146 -3.12 -4.76 -13.19
C THR A 146 -3.39 -5.93 -12.25
N GLY A 147 -4.44 -5.85 -11.42
CA GLY A 147 -4.73 -6.80 -10.34
C GLY A 147 -3.71 -6.76 -9.20
N ARG A 148 -2.80 -5.78 -9.19
CA ARG A 148 -1.77 -5.61 -8.16
C ARG A 148 -2.30 -4.83 -6.96
N TYR A 149 -1.72 -5.09 -5.79
CA TYR A 149 -2.03 -4.37 -4.57
C TYR A 149 -0.88 -3.43 -4.21
N ARG A 150 -1.22 -2.24 -3.72
CA ARG A 150 -0.33 -1.34 -3.00
C ARG A 150 -0.99 -0.94 -1.69
N GLY A 151 -0.28 -0.31 -0.78
CA GLY A 151 -0.89 -0.05 0.52
C GLY A 151 0.02 0.59 1.54
N LEU A 152 -0.57 0.80 2.71
CA LEU A 152 0.11 1.31 3.89
C LEU A 152 -0.10 0.33 5.04
N VAL A 153 0.90 0.28 5.90
CA VAL A 153 0.90 -0.54 7.10
C VAL A 153 1.27 0.32 8.29
N GLN A 154 0.50 0.21 9.36
CA GLN A 154 0.88 0.71 10.68
C GLN A 154 1.15 -0.49 11.58
N TYR A 155 2.40 -0.68 12.02
CA TYR A 155 2.82 -1.89 12.73
C TYR A 155 3.61 -1.59 13.99
N THR A 156 3.27 -2.27 15.07
CA THR A 156 3.98 -2.20 16.34
C THR A 156 4.79 -3.48 16.53
N PHE A 157 6.11 -3.35 16.53
CA PHE A 157 7.01 -4.43 16.91
C PHE A 157 6.93 -4.67 18.42
N PRO A 158 7.14 -5.91 18.91
CA PRO A 158 7.11 -6.17 20.34
C PRO A 158 8.22 -5.47 21.14
N ASP A 159 9.33 -5.11 20.50
CA ASP A 159 10.44 -4.34 21.09
C ASP A 159 10.24 -2.83 21.01
N ALA A 160 9.26 -2.35 20.24
CA ALA A 160 9.01 -0.95 19.98
C ALA A 160 7.84 -0.43 20.82
N GLY A 161 8.04 0.72 21.46
CA GLY A 161 6.98 1.41 22.22
C GLY A 161 5.98 2.17 21.34
N ALA A 162 6.28 2.39 20.06
CA ALA A 162 5.44 3.14 19.13
C ALA A 162 5.26 2.39 17.80
N PRO A 163 4.08 2.50 17.17
CA PRO A 163 3.85 1.96 15.84
C PRO A 163 4.71 2.66 14.79
N ILE A 164 5.13 1.91 13.78
CA ILE A 164 5.84 2.44 12.62
C ILE A 164 5.00 2.31 11.35
N SER A 165 5.25 3.20 10.39
CA SER A 165 4.64 3.14 9.07
C SER A 165 5.54 2.36 8.10
N MET A 166 4.93 1.48 7.33
CA MET A 166 5.57 0.80 6.19
C MET A 166 4.67 0.93 4.96
N GLU A 167 5.26 0.80 3.78
CA GLU A 167 4.55 0.77 2.51
C GLU A 167 4.44 -0.67 2.00
N VAL A 168 3.32 -1.01 1.37
CA VAL A 168 3.23 -2.21 0.52
C VAL A 168 3.57 -1.78 -0.91
N LEU A 169 4.79 -2.08 -1.34
CA LEU A 169 5.31 -1.70 -2.66
C LEU A 169 4.64 -2.48 -3.79
N ASP A 170 4.39 -3.77 -3.54
CA ASP A 170 3.76 -4.67 -4.49
C ASP A 170 3.04 -5.77 -3.75
N GLY A 171 1.88 -6.14 -4.26
CA GLY A 171 1.10 -7.25 -3.79
C GLY A 171 0.42 -7.95 -4.95
N LYS A 172 0.36 -9.27 -4.89
CA LYS A 172 -0.26 -10.08 -5.94
C LYS A 172 -1.03 -11.23 -5.31
N LYS A 173 -2.31 -11.32 -5.66
CA LYS A 173 -3.12 -12.49 -5.33
C LYS A 173 -2.73 -13.63 -6.27
N THR A 174 -2.40 -14.79 -5.71
CA THR A 174 -2.10 -16.02 -6.44
C THR A 174 -3.27 -16.99 -6.28
N LYS A 175 -3.18 -18.19 -6.88
CA LYS A 175 -4.16 -19.25 -6.64
C LYS A 175 -4.13 -19.74 -5.18
N GLU A 176 -2.96 -19.67 -4.56
CA GLU A 176 -2.68 -20.23 -3.23
C GLU A 176 -2.85 -19.20 -2.10
N GLY A 177 -2.76 -17.90 -2.42
CA GLY A 177 -3.02 -16.85 -1.45
C GLY A 177 -2.63 -15.45 -1.94
N LEU A 178 -1.84 -14.73 -1.14
CA LEU A 178 -1.51 -13.32 -1.33
C LEU A 178 -0.03 -13.09 -1.02
N ASN A 179 0.74 -12.63 -2.01
CA ASN A 179 2.15 -12.31 -1.82
C ASN A 179 2.27 -10.80 -1.66
N LEU A 180 2.93 -10.35 -0.60
CA LEU A 180 3.12 -8.93 -0.29
C LEU A 180 4.60 -8.60 -0.11
N THR A 181 5.00 -7.46 -0.66
CA THR A 181 6.33 -6.86 -0.49
C THR A 181 6.18 -5.56 0.28
N PHE A 182 6.73 -5.53 1.49
CA PHE A 182 6.72 -4.39 2.39
C PHE A 182 8.05 -3.64 2.31
N LEU A 183 7.99 -2.32 2.35
CA LEU A 183 9.16 -1.46 2.55
C LEU A 183 9.05 -0.78 3.90
N GLN A 184 9.99 -1.10 4.77
CA GLN A 184 10.26 -0.30 5.96
C GLN A 184 11.31 0.74 5.61
N SER A 185 10.94 2.01 5.71
CA SER A 185 11.84 3.14 5.50
C SER A 185 12.93 3.24 6.58
N ILE A 186 13.99 3.99 6.27
CA ILE A 186 15.04 4.33 7.22
C ILE A 186 14.40 4.96 8.46
N ARG A 187 14.83 4.56 9.67
CA ARG A 187 14.40 5.18 10.92
C ARG A 187 15.56 5.43 11.86
N ILE A 188 15.46 6.51 12.62
CA ILE A 188 16.37 6.79 13.73
C ILE A 188 15.79 6.13 14.97
N VAL A 189 16.63 5.35 15.67
CA VAL A 189 16.30 4.74 16.94
C VAL A 189 17.12 5.46 18.00
N ASP A 190 16.43 6.05 18.97
CA ASP A 190 17.08 6.67 20.11
C ASP A 190 17.53 5.58 21.10
N LEU A 191 18.81 5.55 21.42
CA LEU A 191 19.40 4.61 22.37
C LEU A 191 19.78 5.39 23.63
N GLN A 192 19.84 4.71 24.77
CA GLN A 192 20.24 5.33 26.05
C GLN A 192 21.58 6.09 25.99
N LYS A 193 22.45 5.77 25.02
CA LYS A 193 23.65 6.53 24.66
C LYS A 193 23.73 6.74 23.14
N GLY A 194 23.01 7.75 22.64
CA GLY A 194 23.10 8.25 21.26
C GLY A 194 22.09 7.63 20.29
N THR A 195 22.16 8.02 19.02
CA THR A 195 21.21 7.56 17.99
C THR A 195 21.80 6.42 17.15
N ALA A 196 20.95 5.50 16.71
CA ALA A 196 21.29 4.51 15.69
C ALA A 196 20.36 4.67 14.49
N VAL A 197 20.92 4.57 13.28
CA VAL A 197 20.14 4.60 12.05
C VAL A 197 19.83 3.16 11.64
N ARG A 198 18.57 2.76 11.71
CA ARG A 198 18.13 1.52 11.07
C ARG A 198 17.87 1.79 9.59
N ARG A 199 18.64 1.14 8.73
CA ARG A 199 18.52 1.24 7.27
C ARG A 199 17.17 0.71 6.80
N SER A 200 16.77 1.12 5.59
CA SER A 200 15.57 0.59 4.96
C SER A 200 15.70 -0.91 4.72
N VAL A 201 14.58 -1.62 4.83
CA VAL A 201 14.52 -3.06 4.58
C VAL A 201 13.26 -3.40 3.81
N THR A 202 13.42 -4.23 2.79
CA THR A 202 12.32 -4.83 2.05
C THR A 202 12.03 -6.20 2.62
N LEU A 203 10.78 -6.43 3.03
CA LEU A 203 10.31 -7.69 3.58
C LEU A 203 9.34 -8.31 2.58
N LYS A 204 9.50 -9.59 2.28
CA LYS A 204 8.60 -10.32 1.39
C LYS A 204 7.95 -11.43 2.18
N ILE A 205 6.62 -11.53 2.09
CA ILE A 205 5.86 -12.60 2.72
C ILE A 205 4.90 -13.17 1.67
N GLU A 206 4.99 -14.48 1.49
CA GLU A 206 4.05 -15.25 0.71
C GLU A 206 3.02 -15.83 1.66
N PHE A 207 1.80 -15.29 1.59
CA PHE A 207 0.71 -15.77 2.43
C PHE A 207 -0.11 -16.80 1.66
N THR A 208 -0.46 -17.89 2.33
CA THR A 208 -1.35 -18.95 1.87
C THR A 208 -2.68 -18.84 2.59
N LYS A 209 -3.80 -19.10 1.92
CA LYS A 209 -5.11 -19.05 2.56
C LYS A 209 -5.21 -20.14 3.64
N GLU A 210 -5.67 -19.77 4.84
CA GLU A 210 -6.00 -20.77 5.86
C GLU A 210 -7.31 -21.47 5.48
N SER A 211 -7.32 -22.81 5.54
CA SER A 211 -8.53 -23.61 5.31
C SER A 211 -9.65 -23.13 6.21
N ASP A 212 -10.84 -22.91 5.63
CA ASP A 212 -12.07 -22.52 6.33
C ASP A 212 -12.05 -21.14 7.03
N SER A 213 -11.12 -20.25 6.68
CA SER A 213 -11.15 -18.86 7.14
C SER A 213 -10.82 -17.83 6.04
N GLU A 214 -11.17 -16.57 6.30
CA GLU A 214 -10.72 -15.43 5.49
C GLU A 214 -9.32 -14.94 5.89
N ALA A 215 -8.61 -15.70 6.74
CA ALA A 215 -7.24 -15.41 7.11
C ALA A 215 -6.24 -16.04 6.15
N PHE A 216 -5.05 -15.45 6.10
CA PHE A 216 -3.90 -16.00 5.41
C PHE A 216 -2.75 -16.19 6.39
N LYS A 217 -1.97 -17.26 6.21
CA LYS A 217 -0.76 -17.55 6.98
C LYS A 217 0.48 -17.49 6.10
N GLY A 218 1.59 -17.04 6.66
CA GLY A 218 2.87 -16.96 5.96
C GLY A 218 4.02 -17.01 6.95
N PHE A 219 5.22 -16.84 6.42
CA PHE A 219 6.46 -16.84 7.21
C PHE A 219 7.26 -15.58 6.90
N LEU A 220 7.66 -14.89 7.96
CA LEU A 220 8.58 -13.77 7.86
C LEU A 220 10.01 -14.27 8.09
N PHE A 221 10.86 -14.11 7.08
CA PHE A 221 12.27 -14.46 7.16
C PHE A 221 13.16 -13.22 7.32
N HIS A 222 14.35 -13.43 7.88
CA HIS A 222 15.38 -12.41 7.95
C HIS A 222 15.81 -11.99 6.56
N SER A 223 15.94 -10.69 6.35
CA SER A 223 16.29 -10.11 5.04
C SER A 223 17.65 -10.57 4.52
N ARG A 224 18.55 -10.97 5.43
CA ARG A 224 19.94 -11.33 5.13
C ARG A 224 20.44 -12.61 5.80
N ALA A 225 19.91 -12.95 6.98
CA ALA A 225 20.48 -14.00 7.80
C ALA A 225 19.98 -15.36 7.33
N LYS A 226 20.84 -16.36 7.45
CA LYS A 226 20.59 -17.72 7.01
C LYS A 226 20.93 -18.68 8.13
N THR A 227 20.24 -19.81 8.17
CA THR A 227 20.63 -20.94 9.02
C THR A 227 21.95 -21.54 8.54
N ASP A 228 22.57 -22.38 9.35
CA ASP A 228 23.81 -23.10 9.00
C ASP A 228 23.64 -23.95 7.72
N SER A 229 22.42 -24.43 7.46
CA SER A 229 22.05 -25.13 6.23
C SER A 229 21.82 -24.22 5.01
N GLY A 230 22.13 -22.92 5.12
CA GLY A 230 21.98 -21.92 4.05
C GLY A 230 20.54 -21.48 3.75
N LYS A 231 19.55 -21.91 4.53
CA LYS A 231 18.14 -21.52 4.34
C LYS A 231 17.87 -20.15 4.95
N PRO A 232 16.93 -19.34 4.42
CA PRO A 232 16.54 -18.09 5.05
C PRO A 232 16.15 -18.29 6.51
N LEU A 233 16.64 -17.45 7.41
CA LEU A 233 16.37 -17.56 8.84
C LEU A 233 14.93 -17.15 9.14
N LEU A 234 14.12 -18.03 9.72
CA LEU A 234 12.74 -17.72 10.12
C LEU A 234 12.74 -16.78 11.34
N ILE A 235 12.01 -15.67 11.25
CA ILE A 235 11.86 -14.69 12.34
C ILE A 235 10.49 -14.82 13.00
N ALA A 236 9.43 -14.98 12.21
CA ALA A 236 8.08 -15.02 12.74
C ALA A 236 7.12 -15.82 11.86
N ASN A 237 6.10 -16.38 12.49
CA ASN A 237 4.91 -16.88 11.81
C ASN A 237 3.95 -15.71 11.62
N SER A 238 3.57 -15.44 10.38
CA SER A 238 2.76 -14.27 10.02
C SER A 238 1.32 -14.69 9.74
N ARG A 239 0.35 -13.90 10.22
CA ARG A 239 -1.07 -14.06 9.89
C ARG A 239 -1.67 -12.73 9.45
N LEU A 240 -2.44 -12.75 8.35
CA LEU A 240 -3.25 -11.64 7.87
C LEU A 240 -4.72 -12.01 8.02
N ILE A 241 -5.45 -11.27 8.83
CA ILE A 241 -6.86 -11.51 9.11
C ILE A 241 -7.67 -10.38 8.52
N ARG A 242 -8.59 -10.68 7.60
CA ARG A 242 -9.44 -9.65 6.99
C ARG A 242 -10.30 -8.98 8.05
N VAL A 243 -10.32 -7.65 8.06
CA VAL A 243 -11.23 -6.88 8.91
C VAL A 243 -12.54 -6.71 8.15
N SER A 244 -13.63 -7.23 8.71
CA SER A 244 -14.98 -7.06 8.17
C SER A 244 -15.63 -5.85 8.84
N HIS A 245 -16.06 -4.88 8.03
CA HIS A 245 -16.94 -3.78 8.44
C HIS A 245 -18.39 -4.12 8.12
#